data_AF-A0A9X7C1R5-F1
#
_entry.id   AF-A0A9X7C1R5-F1
#
_cell.length_a   1.000
_cell.length_b   1.000
_cell.length_c   1.000
_cell.angle_alpha   90.00
_cell.angle_beta   90.00
_cell.angle_gamma   90.00
#
_symmetry.space_group_name_H-M   'P 1'
#
loop_
_entity.id
_entity.type
_entity.pdbx_description
1 polymer ?
#
loop_
_entity_poly.entity_id
_entity_poly.type
_entity_poly.pdbx_seq_one_letter_code
_entity_poly.pdbx_strand_id
1 'polypeptide(L)' 'MCDISQLPFSLKAADIQKLLNISRSSAYALMKRDDFPTIIIGKSKRVKAEDFLKWLEAQKKEYNVG' A
#
# COMPACT_ATOMS: atom_id res chain seq x y z
N MET A 1 -10.32 -14.99 -1.36
CA MET A 1 -10.12 -14.06 -2.50
C MET A 1 -10.36 -12.66 -1.99
N CYS A 2 -9.38 -11.76 -2.05
CA CYS A 2 -9.59 -10.35 -1.72
C CYS A 2 -10.13 -9.65 -2.97
N ASP A 3 -11.39 -9.24 -2.93
CA ASP A 3 -12.01 -8.45 -4.00
C ASP A 3 -11.56 -6.99 -3.89
N ILE A 4 -10.97 -6.46 -4.96
CA ILE A 4 -10.40 -5.10 -5.01
C ILE A 4 -11.52 -4.04 -4.94
N SER A 5 -12.76 -4.38 -5.29
CA SER A 5 -13.92 -3.48 -5.24
C SER A 5 -14.44 -3.25 -3.81
N GLN A 6 -13.87 -3.93 -2.81
CA GLN A 6 -14.20 -3.77 -1.39
C GLN A 6 -13.09 -3.05 -0.61
N LEU A 7 -12.10 -2.46 -1.28
CA LEU A 7 -11.08 -1.69 -0.57
C LEU A 7 -11.74 -0.52 0.18
N PRO A 8 -11.43 -0.34 1.48
CA PRO A 8 -11.90 0.83 2.20
C PRO A 8 -11.34 2.08 1.52
N PHE A 9 -12.08 3.19 1.59
CA PHE A 9 -11.67 4.49 1.05
C PHE A 9 -10.20 4.86 1.37
N SER A 10 -9.72 4.40 2.53
CA SER A 10 -8.30 4.46 2.90
C SER A 10 -7.81 3.16 3.54
N LEU A 11 -6.60 2.76 3.19
CA LEU A 11 -5.83 1.63 3.71
C LEU A 11 -4.95 2.07 4.88
N LYS A 12 -4.86 1.23 5.91
CA LYS A 12 -3.86 1.30 6.98
C LYS A 12 -2.71 0.31 6.72
N ALA A 13 -1.64 0.42 7.51
CA ALA A 13 -0.50 -0.51 7.45
C ALA A 13 -0.91 -2.00 7.48
N ALA A 14 -1.93 -2.34 8.28
CA ALA A 14 -2.43 -3.70 8.37
C ALA A 14 -3.12 -4.19 7.09
N ASP A 15 -3.73 -3.30 6.31
CA ASP A 15 -4.35 -3.67 5.03
C ASP A 15 -3.26 -3.86 3.97
N ILE A 16 -2.27 -2.98 3.93
CA ILE A 16 -1.09 -3.11 3.05
C ILE A 16 -0.33 -4.40 3.34
N GLN A 17 -0.17 -4.75 4.62
CA GLN A 17 0.43 -6.01 5.04
C GLN A 17 -0.29 -7.22 4.43
N LYS A 18 -1.62 -7.23 4.48
CA LYS A 18 -2.45 -8.31 3.93
C LYS A 18 -2.45 -8.32 2.39
N LEU A 19 -2.54 -7.15 1.77
CA LEU A 19 -2.60 -7.00 0.31
C LEU A 19 -1.29 -7.41 -0.38
N LEU A 20 -0.15 -7.00 0.19
CA LEU A 20 1.17 -7.34 -0.34
C LEU A 20 1.74 -8.64 0.23
N ASN A 21 1.04 -9.27 1.19
CA ASN A 21 1.49 -10.45 1.93
C ASN A 21 2.92 -10.29 2.51
N ILE A 22 3.20 -9.13 3.12
CA ILE A 22 4.50 -8.80 3.71
C ILE A 22 4.42 -8.77 5.24
N SER A 23 5.57 -8.70 5.90
CA SER A 23 5.61 -8.52 7.35
C SER A 23 5.07 -7.15 7.79
N ARG A 24 4.64 -7.03 9.04
CA ARG A 24 4.20 -5.75 9.62
C ARG A 24 5.30 -4.69 9.54
N SER A 25 6.54 -5.05 9.84
CA SER A 25 7.69 -4.14 9.79
C SER A 25 7.96 -3.66 8.36
N SER A 26 7.90 -4.56 7.37
CA SER A 26 8.01 -4.22 5.95
C SER A 26 6.91 -3.24 5.51
N ALA A 27 5.66 -3.47 5.91
CA ALA A 27 4.55 -2.55 5.60
C ALA A 27 4.75 -1.16 6.22
N TYR A 28 5.23 -1.08 7.47
CA TYR A 28 5.54 0.21 8.11
C TYR A 28 6.72 0.92 7.48
N ALA A 29 7.75 0.19 7.04
CA ALA A 29 8.89 0.74 6.31
C ALA A 29 8.44 1.28 4.95
N LEU A 30 7.61 0.54 4.23
CA LEU A 30 7.01 0.97 2.96
C LEU A 30 6.22 2.27 3.12
N MET A 31 5.34 2.34 4.13
CA MET A 31 4.58 3.57 4.47
C MET A 31 5.42 4.73 5.05
N LYS A 32 6.73 4.54 5.20
CA LYS A 32 7.67 5.62 5.58
C LYS A 32 8.48 6.12 4.39
N ARG A 33 8.44 5.43 3.25
CA ARG A 33 9.17 5.87 2.06
C ARG A 33 8.53 7.13 1.48
N ASP A 34 9.37 8.03 0.98
CA ASP A 34 8.93 9.30 0.37
C ASP A 34 8.17 9.08 -0.95
N ASP A 35 8.43 7.97 -1.65
CA ASP A 35 7.72 7.60 -2.89
C ASP A 35 6.37 6.92 -2.67
N PHE A 36 6.04 6.57 -1.42
CA PHE A 36 4.78 5.89 -1.10
C PHE A 36 3.70 6.90 -0.71
N PRO A 37 2.47 6.84 -1.26
CA PRO A 37 1.43 7.86 -1.11
C PRO A 37 0.76 7.85 0.27
N THR A 38 1.54 8.05 1.32
CA THR A 38 1.07 8.07 2.71
C THR A 38 0.56 9.45 3.09
N ILE A 39 -0.66 9.47 3.61
CA ILE A 39 -1.30 10.61 4.24
C ILE A 39 -1.28 10.40 5.75
N ILE A 40 -0.85 11.42 6.50
CA ILE A 40 -0.85 11.41 7.96
C ILE A 40 -2.05 12.21 8.43
N ILE A 41 -2.98 11.55 9.13
CA ILE A 41 -4.15 12.18 9.74
C ILE A 41 -4.01 12.03 11.25
N GLY A 42 -3.61 13.12 11.92
CA GLY A 42 -3.25 13.10 13.34
C GLY A 42 -2.05 12.18 13.59
N LYS A 43 -2.26 11.10 14.37
CA LYS A 43 -1.25 10.06 14.66
C LYS A 43 -1.35 8.82 13.75
N SER A 44 -2.31 8.79 12.83
CA SER A 44 -2.57 7.62 11.98
C SER A 44 -2.02 7.82 10.57
N LYS A 45 -1.30 6.81 10.06
CA LYS A 45 -0.88 6.74 8.65
C LYS A 45 -1.94 6.01 7.83
N ARG A 46 -2.33 6.60 6.70
CA ARG A 46 -3.33 6.09 5.77
C ARG A 46 -2.91 6.31 4.34
N VAL A 47 -3.41 5.48 3.43
CA VAL A 47 -3.18 5.62 1.98
C VAL A 47 -4.52 5.46 1.29
N LYS A 48 -4.88 6.31 0.33
CA LYS A 48 -6.12 6.09 -0.43
C LYS A 48 -5.97 4.83 -1.29
N ALA A 49 -7.03 4.05 -1.43
CA ALA A 49 -6.99 2.83 -2.24
C ALA A 49 -6.54 3.12 -3.69
N GLU A 50 -7.05 4.20 -4.29
CA GLU A 50 -6.69 4.62 -5.65
C GLU A 50 -5.20 5.00 -5.78
N ASP A 51 -4.65 5.72 -4.80
CA ASP A 51 -3.24 6.12 -4.83
C ASP A 51 -2.32 4.92 -4.61
N PHE A 52 -2.72 3.98 -3.74
CA PHE A 52 -2.01 2.70 -3.58
C PHE A 52 -1.97 1.92 -4.90
N LEU A 53 -3.09 1.81 -5.61
CA LEU A 53 -3.15 1.13 -6.91
C LEU A 53 -2.26 1.82 -7.94
N LYS A 54 -2.30 3.15 -8.04
CA LYS A 54 -1.41 3.91 -8.94
C LYS A 54 0.07 3.67 -8.62
N TRP A 55 0.42 3.67 -7.34
CA TRP A 55 1.78 3.36 -6.91
C TRP A 55 2.15 1.92 -7.31
N LEU A 56 1.27 0.94 -7.11
CA LEU A 56 1.50 -0.45 -7.48
C LEU A 56 1.71 -0.62 -9.01
N GLU A 57 0.90 0.05 -9.83
CA GLU A 57 1.10 0.07 -11.28
C GLU A 57 2.45 0.71 -11.67
N ALA A 58 2.89 1.74 -10.96
CA ALA A 58 4.20 2.35 -11.18
C ALA A 58 5.37 1.39 -10.82
N GLN A 59 5.16 0.47 -9.87
CA GLN A 59 6.16 -0.55 -9.50
C GLN A 59 6.25 -1.71 -10.51
N LYS A 60 5.29 -1.88 -11.44
CA LYS A 60 5.30 -2.97 -12.44
C LYS A 60 6.50 -2.98 -13.40
N LYS A 61 7.40 -1.99 -13.33
CA LYS A 61 8.60 -1.93 -14.17
C LYS A 61 9.75 -2.85 -13.72
N GLU A 62 9.68 -3.50 -12.55
CA GLU A 62 10.81 -4.30 -12.02
C GLU A 62 10.53 -5.80 -11.82
N TYR A 63 9.59 -6.41 -12.55
CA TYR A 63 9.52 -7.88 -12.63
C TYR A 63 9.17 -8.36 -14.04
N ASN A 64 10.11 -8.15 -14.99
CA ASN A 64 10.28 -9.07 -16.11
C ASN A 64 11.11 -10.26 -15.61
N VAL A 65 10.44 -11.26 -15.05
CA VAL A 65 10.89 -12.66 -15.10
C VAL A 65 10.18 -13.21 -16.35
N GLY A 66 10.84 -13.50 -17.47
CA GLY A 66 12.09 -14.25 -17.56
C GLY A 66 11.72 -15.72 -17.69
#